data_AF-A0A2P4SW80-F1
#
_entry.id   AF-A0A2P4SW80-F1
#
_cell.length_a   1.000
_cell.length_b   1.000
_cell.length_c   1.000
_cell.angle_alpha   90.00
_cell.angle_beta   90.00
_cell.angle_gamma   90.00
#
_symmetry.space_group_name_H-M   'P 1'
#
loop_
_entity.id
_entity.type
_entity.pdbx_description
1 polymer ?
#
loop_
_entity_poly.entity_id
_entity_poly.type
_entity_poly.pdbx_seq_one_letter_code
_entity_poly.pdbx_strand_id
1 'polypeptide(L)'
;DVIAFEKAYCEYRLNRIENALKTIQSASQQTDKLKELYGQVLYRLERYDDCLAAYRDLIRNSQDEYEEERKTNLSAVVAAQSTWERVTPENLGLREATYELCYNNACALIGQGKLNEAMKKLQKAEELCRQSLSEDSDVTEEDIEAELAIIHGQMAYIMQLQGRTEDALQLYNQIIKLKPTDVGLLAVIANNIITINKDQNVFDSKKKVKLTNAEGVEHKLSKKQLQAIEFNKALLAMYTNQAEQCRKLSASLQSQSPEHLLPVLIQAAQLCREKQHTKAIGLLQDFAEQHPANAAEIKLTMAQLKIAQDFQWVEIIPQGDAIVLDVNLRESPVHLSLIREAANFKLKHGRKKEAISDLEELWKQNPKDAHTLAQLISAYSLVDPEKAKVLSKHLPSSDTMSLKVDVDALENSHGATYVRKKAGKLTGDNQQKEQGQGEVKKKKKKKKGKLPKNYDPKVTPDPERWLPMRERSYYRGRKKGKKKDQVGKGTQGSTTAGSSELDASRTASSPPTSPRPGSAAAVSAASNVIPPRHQKPAGAPATKKKQQQKKKKGGKGGW
;
A
#
# COMPACT_ATOMS: atom_id res chain seq x y z
N ASP A 1 -6.34 -20.58 40.52
CA ASP A 1 -6.21 -20.01 39.16
C ASP A 1 -4.75 -19.70 38.77
N VAL A 2 -3.78 -20.51 39.20
CA VAL A 2 -2.34 -20.14 39.19
C VAL A 2 -1.76 -19.86 37.80
N ILE A 3 -2.39 -20.35 36.73
CA ILE A 3 -1.93 -20.19 35.33
C ILE A 3 -2.92 -19.44 34.42
N ALA A 4 -3.85 -18.67 35.00
CA ALA A 4 -4.89 -17.98 34.23
C ALA A 4 -4.33 -16.94 33.25
N PHE A 5 -3.30 -16.19 33.67
CA PHE A 5 -2.59 -15.23 32.84
C PHE A 5 -1.87 -15.93 31.68
N GLU A 6 -1.08 -16.97 31.97
CA GLU A 6 -0.30 -17.73 31.00
C GLU A 6 -1.22 -18.38 29.95
N LYS A 7 -2.36 -18.94 30.36
CA LYS A 7 -3.37 -19.50 29.44
C LYS A 7 -3.94 -18.42 28.53
N ALA A 8 -4.40 -17.30 29.09
CA ALA A 8 -4.95 -16.19 28.30
C ALA A 8 -3.90 -15.58 27.36
N TYR A 9 -2.65 -15.47 27.81
CA TYR A 9 -1.54 -14.95 27.01
C TYR A 9 -1.20 -15.90 25.85
N CYS A 10 -1.16 -17.21 26.08
CA CYS A 10 -1.01 -18.20 25.01
C CYS A 10 -2.17 -18.14 24.01
N GLU A 11 -3.41 -17.97 24.47
CA GLU A 11 -4.58 -17.80 23.59
C GLU A 11 -4.49 -16.51 22.76
N TYR A 12 -4.10 -15.39 23.38
CA TYR A 12 -3.86 -14.11 22.73
C TYR A 12 -2.75 -14.17 21.68
N ARG A 13 -1.59 -14.76 22.02
CA ARG A 13 -0.45 -14.93 21.11
C ARG A 13 -0.71 -15.91 19.95
N LEU A 14 -1.70 -16.80 20.10
CA LEU A 14 -2.23 -17.66 19.03
C LEU A 14 -3.43 -17.03 18.28
N ASN A 15 -3.68 -15.73 18.48
CA ASN A 15 -4.79 -14.96 17.90
C ASN A 15 -6.19 -15.55 18.16
N ARG A 16 -6.40 -16.16 19.32
CA ARG A 16 -7.69 -16.68 19.82
C ARG A 16 -8.31 -15.67 20.79
N ILE A 17 -8.52 -14.44 20.32
CA ILE A 17 -8.75 -13.26 21.16
C ILE A 17 -10.01 -13.40 22.03
N GLU A 18 -11.07 -14.01 21.50
CA GLU A 18 -12.33 -14.29 22.20
C GLU A 18 -12.18 -15.36 23.29
N ASN A 19 -11.23 -16.29 23.13
CA ASN A 19 -10.92 -17.28 24.16
C ASN A 19 -10.04 -16.67 25.26
N ALA A 20 -9.06 -15.84 24.89
CA ALA A 20 -8.29 -15.06 25.84
C ALA A 20 -9.19 -14.18 26.72
N LEU A 21 -10.15 -13.46 26.11
CA LEU A 21 -11.17 -12.68 26.83
C LEU A 21 -11.93 -13.54 27.85
N LYS A 22 -12.47 -14.69 27.42
CA LYS A 22 -13.20 -15.62 28.30
C LYS A 22 -12.32 -16.12 29.44
N THR A 23 -11.06 -16.46 29.18
CA THR A 23 -10.12 -16.92 30.22
C THR A 23 -9.84 -15.84 31.26
N ILE A 24 -9.63 -14.59 30.83
CA ILE A 24 -9.43 -13.45 31.74
C ILE A 24 -10.69 -13.21 32.59
N GLN A 25 -11.86 -13.16 31.97
CA GLN A 25 -13.14 -12.97 32.66
C GLN A 25 -13.53 -14.12 33.60
N SER A 26 -12.99 -15.32 33.37
CA SER A 26 -13.24 -16.51 34.22
C SER A 26 -12.24 -16.67 35.36
N ALA A 27 -11.20 -15.82 35.44
CA ALA A 27 -10.17 -15.93 36.47
C ALA A 27 -10.68 -15.43 37.83
N SER A 28 -10.57 -16.26 38.87
CA SER A 28 -11.09 -15.93 40.22
C SER A 28 -10.39 -14.75 40.91
N GLN A 29 -9.18 -14.40 40.46
CA GLN A 29 -8.42 -13.24 40.94
C GLN A 29 -7.95 -12.40 39.75
N GLN A 30 -8.39 -11.13 39.71
CA GLN A 30 -7.97 -10.17 38.69
C GLN A 30 -6.67 -9.47 39.15
N THR A 31 -5.54 -9.94 38.63
CA THR A 31 -4.21 -9.35 38.86
C THR A 31 -3.89 -8.27 37.82
N ASP A 32 -2.96 -7.37 38.10
CA ASP A 32 -2.65 -6.28 37.15
C ASP A 32 -2.08 -6.79 35.82
N LYS A 33 -1.38 -7.95 35.82
CA LYS A 33 -1.00 -8.66 34.59
C LYS A 33 -2.21 -9.13 33.76
N LEU A 34 -3.29 -9.55 34.41
CA LEU A 34 -4.55 -9.86 33.74
C LEU A 34 -5.27 -8.60 33.25
N LYS A 35 -5.22 -7.49 34.00
CA LYS A 35 -5.76 -6.18 33.56
C LYS A 35 -5.03 -5.61 32.34
N GLU A 36 -3.71 -5.67 32.32
CA GLU A 36 -2.87 -5.27 31.18
C GLU A 36 -3.24 -6.07 29.93
N LEU A 37 -3.28 -7.40 30.04
CA LEU A 37 -3.71 -8.27 28.96
C LEU A 37 -5.19 -8.05 28.56
N TYR A 38 -6.06 -7.67 29.50
CA TYR A 38 -7.46 -7.33 29.23
C TYR A 38 -7.57 -6.08 28.36
N GLY A 39 -6.83 -5.00 28.66
CA GLY A 39 -6.74 -3.82 27.81
C GLY A 39 -6.25 -4.16 26.40
N GLN A 40 -5.18 -4.94 26.29
CA GLN A 40 -4.66 -5.42 25.00
C GLN A 40 -5.68 -6.27 24.22
N VAL A 41 -6.41 -7.18 24.89
CA VAL A 41 -7.48 -7.99 24.29
C VAL A 41 -8.65 -7.11 23.81
N LEU A 42 -9.10 -6.13 24.60
CA LEU A 42 -10.17 -5.22 24.21
C LEU A 42 -9.79 -4.36 22.99
N TYR A 43 -8.56 -3.84 22.95
CA TYR A 43 -8.04 -3.12 21.77
C TYR A 43 -8.08 -3.99 20.50
N ARG A 44 -7.68 -5.26 20.62
CA ARG A 44 -7.67 -6.24 19.51
C ARG A 44 -9.08 -6.67 19.07
N LEU A 45 -10.09 -6.57 19.93
CA LEU A 45 -11.49 -6.77 19.58
C LEU A 45 -12.14 -5.52 18.96
N GLU A 46 -11.45 -4.37 19.01
CA GLU A 46 -11.96 -3.02 18.67
C GLU A 46 -13.08 -2.54 19.62
N ARG A 47 -12.94 -2.85 20.91
CA ARG A 47 -13.80 -2.36 21.99
C ARG A 47 -13.12 -1.17 22.67
N TYR A 48 -13.07 -0.03 21.99
CA TYR A 48 -12.17 1.06 22.38
C TYR A 48 -12.61 1.77 23.66
N ASP A 49 -13.91 1.98 23.91
CA ASP A 49 -14.40 2.59 25.16
C ASP A 49 -14.05 1.75 26.40
N ASP A 50 -14.30 0.43 26.35
CA ASP A 50 -13.92 -0.51 27.42
C ASP A 50 -12.39 -0.50 27.64
N CYS A 51 -11.63 -0.43 26.55
CA CYS A 51 -10.16 -0.43 26.57
C CYS A 51 -9.60 0.85 27.21
N LEU A 52 -10.20 1.99 26.88
CA LEU A 52 -9.87 3.30 27.46
C LEU A 52 -10.13 3.31 28.97
N ALA A 53 -11.25 2.74 29.41
CA ALA A 53 -11.57 2.57 30.83
C ALA A 53 -10.57 1.63 31.54
N ALA A 54 -10.20 0.50 30.92
CA ALA A 54 -9.25 -0.46 31.48
C ALA A 54 -7.86 0.13 31.68
N TYR A 55 -7.29 0.82 30.66
CA TYR A 55 -5.99 1.47 30.80
C TYR A 55 -6.01 2.65 31.78
N ARG A 56 -7.13 3.38 31.93
CA ARG A 56 -7.27 4.42 32.96
C ARG A 56 -7.19 3.87 34.38
N ASP A 57 -7.87 2.76 34.68
CA ASP A 57 -7.76 2.10 35.99
C ASP A 57 -6.32 1.63 36.23
N LEU A 58 -5.70 1.02 35.22
CA LEU A 58 -4.35 0.47 35.32
C LEU A 58 -3.26 1.54 35.47
N ILE A 59 -3.37 2.68 34.79
CA ILE A 59 -2.45 3.83 34.96
C ILE A 59 -2.65 4.47 36.33
N ARG A 60 -3.90 4.58 36.82
CA ARG A 60 -4.19 5.16 38.14
C ARG A 60 -3.68 4.29 39.30
N ASN A 61 -3.65 2.97 39.13
CA ASN A 61 -3.43 2.03 40.23
C ASN A 61 -2.03 1.38 40.26
N SER A 62 -1.24 1.46 39.17
CA SER A 62 0.07 0.80 39.08
C SER A 62 1.21 1.80 38.87
N GLN A 63 2.05 1.95 39.90
CA GLN A 63 3.30 2.73 39.89
C GLN A 63 4.48 1.78 39.66
N ASP A 64 4.94 1.71 38.42
CA ASP A 64 6.05 0.86 37.97
C ASP A 64 6.74 1.50 36.74
N GLU A 65 7.78 0.85 36.22
CA GLU A 65 8.58 1.34 35.09
C GLU A 65 7.79 1.43 33.77
N TYR A 66 6.64 0.75 33.62
CA TYR A 66 5.88 0.65 32.38
C TYR A 66 4.81 1.74 32.20
N GLU A 67 4.92 2.87 32.92
CA GLU A 67 3.90 3.93 32.88
C GLU A 67 3.82 4.63 31.52
N GLU A 68 4.96 4.83 30.83
CA GLU A 68 5.01 5.48 29.51
C GLU A 68 4.51 4.57 28.37
N GLU A 69 4.77 3.27 28.44
CA GLU A 69 4.18 2.27 27.54
C GLU A 69 2.65 2.20 27.73
N ARG A 70 2.17 2.21 28.98
CA ARG A 70 0.73 2.27 29.28
C ARG A 70 0.09 3.56 28.77
N LYS A 71 0.75 4.73 28.91
CA LYS A 71 0.32 6.00 28.29
C LYS A 71 0.31 5.93 26.77
N THR A 72 1.29 5.29 26.17
CA THR A 72 1.39 5.10 24.70
C THR A 72 0.27 4.21 24.18
N ASN A 73 -0.04 3.12 24.89
CA ASN A 73 -1.19 2.26 24.63
C ASN A 73 -2.51 3.03 24.76
N LEU A 74 -2.72 3.78 25.84
CA LEU A 74 -3.90 4.63 26.04
C LEU A 74 -4.08 5.66 24.92
N SER A 75 -2.98 6.29 24.47
CA SER A 75 -2.96 7.21 23.34
C SER A 75 -3.37 6.54 22.02
N ALA A 76 -2.96 5.29 21.78
CA ALA A 76 -3.39 4.50 20.63
C ALA A 76 -4.90 4.18 20.65
N VAL A 77 -5.50 3.96 21.83
CA VAL A 77 -6.97 3.81 21.96
C VAL A 77 -7.69 5.08 21.48
N VAL A 78 -7.27 6.25 21.98
CA VAL A 78 -7.89 7.54 21.60
C VAL A 78 -7.71 7.86 20.12
N ALA A 79 -6.55 7.52 19.55
CA ALA A 79 -6.32 7.62 18.10
C ALA A 79 -7.26 6.70 17.30
N ALA A 80 -7.53 5.49 17.80
CA ALA A 80 -8.44 4.53 17.18
C ALA A 80 -9.92 4.98 17.26
N GLN A 81 -10.38 5.48 18.40
CA GLN A 81 -11.73 6.07 18.55
C GLN A 81 -11.95 7.20 17.54
N SER A 82 -11.01 8.15 17.46
CA SER A 82 -11.11 9.27 16.52
C SER A 82 -11.10 8.82 15.05
N THR A 83 -10.24 7.86 14.69
CA THR A 83 -10.09 7.40 13.29
C THR A 83 -11.27 6.52 12.84
N TRP A 84 -11.75 5.63 13.71
CA TRP A 84 -12.70 4.58 13.34
C TRP A 84 -14.14 4.87 13.77
N GLU A 85 -14.36 5.43 14.96
CA GLU A 85 -15.70 5.72 15.49
C GLU A 85 -16.14 7.16 15.18
N ARG A 86 -15.21 8.02 14.73
CA ARG A 86 -15.42 9.45 14.41
C ARG A 86 -15.86 10.29 15.62
N VAL A 87 -15.59 9.81 16.82
CA VAL A 87 -15.79 10.53 18.08
C VAL A 87 -14.70 11.60 18.21
N THR A 88 -15.03 12.77 18.78
CA THR A 88 -14.02 13.76 19.16
C THR A 88 -13.12 13.17 20.25
N PRO A 89 -11.80 12.98 20.00
CA PRO A 89 -10.92 12.35 20.97
C PRO A 89 -10.77 13.20 22.23
N GLU A 90 -10.73 12.54 23.39
CA GLU A 90 -10.44 13.22 24.65
C GLU A 90 -8.99 13.72 24.69
N ASN A 91 -8.79 14.95 25.16
CA ASN A 91 -7.44 15.47 25.41
C ASN A 91 -6.90 14.89 26.73
N LEU A 92 -6.18 13.76 26.61
CA LEU A 92 -5.52 13.09 27.75
C LEU A 92 -4.41 13.91 28.43
N GLY A 93 -4.02 15.07 27.89
CA GLY A 93 -2.97 15.93 28.45
C GLY A 93 -1.55 15.34 28.41
N LEU A 94 -1.35 14.19 27.73
CA LEU A 94 -0.07 13.49 27.68
C LEU A 94 1.03 14.35 27.03
N ARG A 95 2.21 14.36 27.66
CA ARG A 95 3.40 14.99 27.09
C ARG A 95 3.88 14.17 25.90
N GLU A 96 3.98 14.81 24.75
CA GLU A 96 4.61 14.24 23.54
C GLU A 96 6.14 14.14 23.71
N ALA A 97 6.58 13.19 24.53
CA ALA A 97 7.99 12.89 24.80
C ALA A 97 8.58 11.89 23.80
N THR A 98 7.81 10.86 23.39
CA THR A 98 8.26 9.81 22.47
C THR A 98 7.71 10.02 21.05
N TYR A 99 8.27 9.32 20.06
CA TYR A 99 7.80 9.39 18.68
C TYR A 99 6.47 8.64 18.47
N GLU A 100 6.21 7.58 19.23
CA GLU A 100 4.95 6.83 19.23
C GLU A 100 3.78 7.68 19.74
N LEU A 101 3.98 8.47 20.81
CA LEU A 101 2.99 9.43 21.30
C LEU A 101 2.72 10.53 20.25
N CYS A 102 3.75 11.01 19.55
CA CYS A 102 3.58 11.96 18.44
C CYS A 102 2.81 11.34 17.26
N TYR A 103 3.10 10.08 16.91
CA TYR A 103 2.44 9.32 15.86
C TYR A 103 0.96 9.03 16.18
N ASN A 104 0.65 8.65 17.43
CA ASN A 104 -0.71 8.42 17.88
C ASN A 104 -1.53 9.72 17.88
N ASN A 105 -0.96 10.84 18.34
CA ASN A 105 -1.64 12.14 18.23
C ASN A 105 -1.84 12.55 16.75
N ALA A 106 -0.87 12.28 15.87
CA ALA A 106 -1.05 12.51 14.44
C ALA A 106 -2.22 11.68 13.86
N CYS A 107 -2.36 10.41 14.24
CA CYS A 107 -3.48 9.57 13.86
C CYS A 107 -4.83 10.12 14.39
N ALA A 108 -4.89 10.57 15.66
CA ALA A 108 -6.06 11.24 16.21
C ALA A 108 -6.43 12.53 15.46
N LEU A 109 -5.45 13.29 14.96
CA LEU A 109 -5.68 14.48 14.14
C LEU A 109 -6.13 14.13 12.72
N ILE A 110 -5.71 12.99 12.16
CA ILE A 110 -6.21 12.47 10.87
C ILE A 110 -7.68 12.06 10.99
N GLY A 111 -8.08 11.41 12.08
CA GLY A 111 -9.49 11.09 12.37
C GLY A 111 -10.39 12.34 12.43
N GLN A 112 -9.87 13.45 12.97
CA GLN A 112 -10.51 14.77 12.96
C GLN A 112 -10.43 15.52 11.62
N GLY A 113 -9.76 14.98 10.58
CA GLY A 113 -9.52 15.68 9.31
C GLY A 113 -8.52 16.84 9.37
N LYS A 114 -7.80 17.02 10.48
CA LYS A 114 -6.80 18.10 10.70
C LYS A 114 -5.46 17.78 10.04
N LEU A 115 -5.49 17.50 8.74
CA LEU A 115 -4.37 16.98 7.95
C LEU A 115 -3.06 17.79 8.07
N ASN A 116 -3.17 19.12 8.13
CA ASN A 116 -2.01 20.02 8.24
C ASN A 116 -1.36 20.00 9.64
N GLU A 117 -2.12 19.73 10.69
CA GLU A 117 -1.58 19.55 12.06
C GLU A 117 -0.99 18.16 12.22
N ALA A 118 -1.69 17.14 11.71
CA ALA A 118 -1.22 15.75 11.69
C ALA A 118 0.14 15.62 10.98
N MET A 119 0.33 16.28 9.83
CA MET A 119 1.62 16.25 9.12
C MET A 119 2.75 16.79 9.99
N LYS A 120 2.55 17.90 10.72
CA LYS A 120 3.55 18.45 11.64
C LYS A 120 3.87 17.49 12.79
N LYS A 121 2.87 16.74 13.29
CA LYS A 121 3.07 15.72 14.33
C LYS A 121 3.85 14.51 13.81
N LEU A 122 3.62 14.07 12.56
CA LEU A 122 4.43 13.01 11.93
C LEU A 122 5.87 13.47 11.65
N GLN A 123 6.08 14.73 11.25
CA GLN A 123 7.42 15.28 11.08
C GLN A 123 8.21 15.32 12.40
N LYS A 124 7.55 15.73 13.51
CA LYS A 124 8.13 15.62 14.87
C LYS A 124 8.39 14.16 15.27
N ALA A 125 7.51 13.22 14.90
CA ALA A 125 7.70 11.80 15.17
C ALA A 125 8.91 11.24 14.40
N GLU A 126 9.10 11.60 13.13
CA GLU A 126 10.29 11.24 12.35
C GLU A 126 11.57 11.81 12.99
N GLU A 127 11.57 13.08 13.39
CA GLU A 127 12.71 13.71 14.06
C GLU A 127 13.09 13.00 15.36
N LEU A 128 12.12 12.74 16.25
CA LEU A 128 12.35 12.03 17.51
C LEU A 128 12.82 10.58 17.28
N CYS A 129 12.23 9.87 16.31
CA CYS A 129 12.61 8.50 15.98
C CYS A 129 14.05 8.42 15.44
N ARG A 130 14.45 9.33 14.55
CA ARG A 130 15.85 9.45 14.09
C ARG A 130 16.79 9.77 15.24
N GLN A 131 16.43 10.69 16.14
CA GLN A 131 17.23 11.03 17.32
C GLN A 131 17.45 9.80 18.21
N SER A 132 16.38 9.11 18.65
CA SER A 132 16.48 7.94 19.52
C SER A 132 17.25 6.76 18.91
N LEU A 133 17.21 6.59 17.60
CA LEU A 133 17.97 5.54 16.91
C LEU A 133 19.42 5.93 16.63
N SER A 134 19.74 7.23 16.54
CA SER A 134 21.11 7.72 16.32
C SER A 134 22.02 7.68 17.55
N GLU A 135 21.46 7.39 18.73
CA GLU A 135 22.21 7.19 19.97
C GLU A 135 22.90 5.81 20.04
N ASP A 136 22.45 4.83 19.25
CA ASP A 136 23.06 3.50 19.13
C ASP A 136 23.95 3.41 17.89
N SER A 137 25.24 3.16 18.11
CA SER A 137 26.25 3.07 17.04
C SER A 137 26.17 1.82 16.16
N ASP A 138 25.43 0.78 16.59
CA ASP A 138 25.26 -0.45 15.81
C ASP A 138 24.06 -0.39 14.84
N VAL A 139 23.20 0.65 14.94
CA VAL A 139 22.03 0.86 14.07
C VAL A 139 22.47 1.47 12.73
N THR A 140 21.98 0.92 11.60
CA THR A 140 22.29 1.46 10.27
C THR A 140 21.17 2.37 9.73
N GLU A 141 21.50 3.26 8.80
CA GLU A 141 20.51 4.06 8.04
C GLU A 141 19.41 3.19 7.39
N GLU A 142 19.74 1.95 7.01
CA GLU A 142 18.78 1.01 6.42
C GLU A 142 17.83 0.39 7.46
N ASP A 143 18.19 0.43 8.75
CA ASP A 143 17.32 0.08 9.88
C ASP A 143 16.50 1.29 10.35
N ILE A 144 17.09 2.50 10.39
CA ILE A 144 16.36 3.76 10.67
C ILE A 144 15.22 3.96 9.65
N GLU A 145 15.50 3.82 8.35
CA GLU A 145 14.49 3.89 7.30
C GLU A 145 13.46 2.74 7.37
N ALA A 146 13.78 1.62 8.02
CA ALA A 146 12.84 0.51 8.22
C ALA A 146 11.82 0.80 9.34
N GLU A 147 12.24 1.41 10.45
CA GLU A 147 11.33 1.83 11.53
C GLU A 147 10.48 3.05 11.11
N LEU A 148 11.09 4.04 10.45
CA LEU A 148 10.39 5.20 9.91
C LEU A 148 9.33 4.85 8.84
N ALA A 149 9.38 3.64 8.26
CA ALA A 149 8.48 3.23 7.19
C ALA A 149 6.98 3.30 7.57
N ILE A 150 6.64 3.18 8.86
CA ILE A 150 5.28 3.38 9.37
C ILE A 150 4.90 4.87 9.38
N ILE A 151 5.78 5.74 9.89
CA ILE A 151 5.59 7.20 9.95
C ILE A 151 5.47 7.76 8.52
N HIS A 152 6.41 7.43 7.64
CA HIS A 152 6.39 7.79 6.21
C HIS A 152 5.14 7.24 5.50
N GLY A 153 4.67 6.05 5.87
CA GLY A 153 3.45 5.46 5.34
C GLY A 153 2.21 6.31 5.65
N GLN A 154 2.14 6.85 6.87
CA GLN A 154 1.06 7.74 7.30
C GLN A 154 1.21 9.16 6.71
N MET A 155 2.44 9.66 6.52
CA MET A 155 2.69 10.94 5.82
C MET A 155 2.23 10.86 4.36
N ALA A 156 2.53 9.75 3.67
CA ALA A 156 2.06 9.50 2.31
C ALA A 156 0.51 9.39 2.23
N TYR A 157 -0.13 8.85 3.28
CA TYR A 157 -1.59 8.84 3.38
C TYR A 157 -2.18 10.26 3.53
N ILE A 158 -1.56 11.14 4.33
CA ILE A 158 -1.95 12.56 4.39
C ILE A 158 -1.78 13.23 3.02
N MET A 159 -0.64 13.02 2.33
CA MET A 159 -0.42 13.57 0.98
C MET A 159 -1.50 13.12 0.00
N GLN A 160 -1.89 11.84 0.04
CA GLN A 160 -2.98 11.31 -0.78
C GLN A 160 -4.33 11.97 -0.47
N LEU A 161 -4.67 12.17 0.81
CA LEU A 161 -5.90 12.87 1.22
C LEU A 161 -5.89 14.35 0.80
N GLN A 162 -4.71 14.98 0.77
CA GLN A 162 -4.50 16.34 0.24
C GLN A 162 -4.51 16.42 -1.31
N GLY A 163 -4.73 15.31 -2.01
CA GLY A 163 -4.70 15.25 -3.48
C GLY A 163 -3.29 15.24 -4.10
N ARG A 164 -2.22 15.27 -3.28
CA ARG A 164 -0.81 15.17 -3.69
C ARG A 164 -0.43 13.72 -3.99
N THR A 165 -1.11 13.14 -4.98
CA THR A 165 -1.04 11.71 -5.31
C THR A 165 0.31 11.28 -5.86
N GLU A 166 1.05 12.16 -6.53
CA GLU A 166 2.41 11.86 -7.05
C GLU A 166 3.43 11.71 -5.90
N ASP A 167 3.46 12.66 -4.97
CA ASP A 167 4.29 12.61 -3.75
C ASP A 167 4.00 11.34 -2.93
N ALA A 168 2.71 11.08 -2.68
CA ALA A 168 2.25 9.89 -1.97
C ALA A 168 2.70 8.60 -2.69
N LEU A 169 2.51 8.52 -4.02
CA LEU A 169 2.91 7.37 -4.82
C LEU A 169 4.43 7.17 -4.86
N GLN A 170 5.23 8.25 -4.80
CA GLN A 170 6.68 8.16 -4.66
C GLN A 170 7.06 7.53 -3.32
N LEU A 171 6.53 8.06 -2.21
CA LEU A 171 6.87 7.63 -0.85
C LEU A 171 6.39 6.19 -0.55
N TYR A 172 5.15 5.84 -0.95
CA TYR A 172 4.65 4.46 -0.92
C TYR A 172 5.56 3.48 -1.71
N ASN A 173 6.15 3.92 -2.83
CA ASN A 173 7.09 3.11 -3.60
C ASN A 173 8.54 3.21 -3.09
N GLN A 174 8.88 4.10 -2.16
CA GLN A 174 10.13 4.04 -1.40
C GLN A 174 10.03 2.94 -0.33
N ILE A 175 8.99 2.96 0.50
CA ILE A 175 8.71 1.95 1.55
C ILE A 175 8.72 0.52 0.98
N ILE A 176 8.05 0.28 -0.16
CA ILE A 176 8.03 -1.05 -0.80
C ILE A 176 9.41 -1.50 -1.36
N LYS A 177 10.37 -0.59 -1.59
CA LYS A 177 11.74 -0.95 -1.99
C LYS A 177 12.58 -1.45 -0.80
N LEU A 178 12.39 -0.84 0.38
CA LEU A 178 12.99 -1.30 1.65
C LEU A 178 12.60 -2.75 1.92
N LYS A 179 11.33 -3.10 1.65
CA LYS A 179 10.70 -4.40 1.94
C LYS A 179 10.65 -4.65 3.47
N PRO A 180 9.92 -3.80 4.22
CA PRO A 180 9.69 -4.04 5.65
C PRO A 180 9.12 -5.45 5.89
N THR A 181 9.42 -6.01 7.05
CA THR A 181 8.96 -7.34 7.48
C THR A 181 7.46 -7.35 7.79
N ASP A 182 6.87 -6.19 8.08
CA ASP A 182 5.45 -6.10 8.41
C ASP A 182 4.52 -6.27 7.19
N VAL A 183 3.74 -7.36 7.22
CA VAL A 183 2.67 -7.62 6.25
C VAL A 183 1.51 -6.62 6.35
N GLY A 184 1.27 -6.03 7.52
CA GLY A 184 0.21 -5.03 7.74
C GLY A 184 0.49 -3.75 6.94
N LEU A 185 1.63 -3.11 7.21
CA LEU A 185 2.16 -1.99 6.45
C LEU A 185 2.22 -2.30 4.95
N LEU A 186 2.80 -3.45 4.55
CA LEU A 186 2.85 -3.83 3.13
C LEU A 186 1.47 -3.94 2.48
N ALA A 187 0.44 -4.42 3.20
CA ALA A 187 -0.93 -4.48 2.70
C ALA A 187 -1.58 -3.08 2.60
N VAL A 188 -1.44 -2.22 3.60
CA VAL A 188 -1.97 -0.84 3.58
C VAL A 188 -1.33 -0.01 2.46
N ILE A 189 0.00 -0.01 2.36
CA ILE A 189 0.72 0.73 1.31
C ILE A 189 0.37 0.16 -0.09
N ALA A 190 0.20 -1.16 -0.22
CA ALA A 190 -0.25 -1.76 -1.47
C ALA A 190 -1.69 -1.37 -1.85
N ASN A 191 -2.61 -1.35 -0.88
CA ASN A 191 -3.99 -0.92 -1.06
C ASN A 191 -4.07 0.56 -1.51
N ASN A 192 -3.31 1.43 -0.86
CA ASN A 192 -3.32 2.86 -1.16
C ASN A 192 -2.74 3.16 -2.56
N ILE A 193 -1.74 2.40 -3.02
CA ILE A 193 -1.28 2.46 -4.43
C ILE A 193 -2.39 2.01 -5.40
N ILE A 194 -3.18 1.00 -5.07
CA ILE A 194 -4.31 0.55 -5.91
C ILE A 194 -5.36 1.67 -6.05
N THR A 195 -5.67 2.40 -4.98
CA THR A 195 -6.64 3.51 -5.03
C THR A 195 -6.13 4.75 -5.78
N ILE A 196 -4.82 5.00 -5.79
CA ILE A 196 -4.21 6.03 -6.67
C ILE A 196 -4.26 5.58 -8.14
N ASN A 197 -3.93 4.33 -8.43
CA ASN A 197 -3.88 3.79 -9.80
C ASN A 197 -5.26 3.74 -10.48
N LYS A 198 -6.34 3.40 -9.75
CA LYS A 198 -7.71 3.26 -10.27
C LYS A 198 -7.79 2.30 -11.48
N ASP A 199 -8.16 2.80 -12.65
CA ASP A 199 -8.22 2.10 -13.94
C ASP A 199 -6.89 2.14 -14.72
N GLN A 200 -5.95 2.99 -14.31
CA GLN A 200 -4.59 3.06 -14.83
C GLN A 200 -3.67 2.04 -14.15
N ASN A 201 -2.51 1.76 -14.75
CA ASN A 201 -1.44 0.93 -14.18
C ASN A 201 -1.87 -0.47 -13.66
N VAL A 202 -3.00 -1.00 -14.12
CA VAL A 202 -3.68 -2.16 -13.50
C VAL A 202 -2.84 -3.42 -13.37
N PHE A 203 -1.80 -3.60 -14.19
CA PHE A 203 -0.86 -4.71 -14.07
C PHE A 203 0.00 -4.64 -12.79
N ASP A 204 0.37 -3.45 -12.32
CA ASP A 204 1.02 -3.31 -11.02
C ASP A 204 -0.02 -3.40 -9.88
N SER A 205 -1.23 -2.87 -10.04
CA SER A 205 -2.32 -3.09 -9.08
C SER A 205 -2.62 -4.59 -8.85
N LYS A 206 -2.67 -5.41 -9.92
CA LYS A 206 -2.77 -6.89 -9.83
C LYS A 206 -1.56 -7.60 -9.21
N LYS A 207 -0.44 -6.89 -9.04
CA LYS A 207 0.76 -7.37 -8.33
C LYS A 207 0.76 -6.90 -6.87
N LYS A 208 0.34 -5.66 -6.60
CA LYS A 208 0.18 -5.07 -5.27
C LYS A 208 -0.91 -5.79 -4.47
N VAL A 209 -2.04 -6.17 -5.09
CA VAL A 209 -3.16 -6.89 -4.45
C VAL A 209 -2.80 -8.29 -3.89
N LYS A 210 -1.58 -8.78 -4.17
CA LYS A 210 -1.05 -10.01 -3.55
C LYS A 210 -0.50 -9.76 -2.14
N LEU A 211 -0.14 -8.53 -1.81
CA LEU A 211 0.29 -8.12 -0.47
C LEU A 211 -0.92 -7.98 0.45
N THR A 212 -2.06 -7.49 -0.07
CA THR A 212 -3.36 -7.48 0.64
C THR A 212 -4.02 -8.86 0.78
N ASN A 213 -3.33 -9.93 0.37
CA ASN A 213 -3.72 -11.34 0.48
C ASN A 213 -2.61 -12.17 1.16
N ALA A 214 -1.68 -11.53 1.88
CA ALA A 214 -0.65 -12.23 2.64
C ALA A 214 -1.24 -12.77 3.95
N GLU A 215 -0.79 -13.95 4.37
CA GLU A 215 -1.17 -14.60 5.63
C GLU A 215 -0.84 -13.71 6.83
N GLY A 216 -1.78 -13.56 7.77
CA GLY A 216 -1.67 -12.72 8.95
C GLY A 216 -2.02 -11.24 8.75
N VAL A 217 -2.38 -10.79 7.54
CA VAL A 217 -2.87 -9.41 7.30
C VAL A 217 -4.21 -9.20 8.00
N GLU A 218 -5.08 -10.20 7.93
CA GLU A 218 -6.33 -10.36 8.67
C GLU A 218 -6.18 -10.41 10.21
N HIS A 219 -4.93 -10.44 10.70
CA HIS A 219 -4.60 -10.34 12.13
C HIS A 219 -3.80 -9.07 12.47
N LYS A 220 -3.53 -8.19 11.51
CA LYS A 220 -2.80 -6.93 11.74
C LYS A 220 -3.59 -5.67 11.44
N LEU A 221 -4.60 -5.75 10.58
CA LEU A 221 -5.42 -4.59 10.17
C LEU A 221 -6.78 -4.57 10.89
N SER A 222 -7.33 -3.38 11.06
CA SER A 222 -8.68 -3.20 11.62
C SER A 222 -9.76 -3.74 10.68
N LYS A 223 -10.94 -4.07 11.22
CA LYS A 223 -12.11 -4.52 10.43
C LYS A 223 -12.43 -3.52 9.32
N LYS A 224 -12.31 -2.21 9.61
CA LYS A 224 -12.54 -1.13 8.63
C LYS A 224 -11.46 -1.05 7.54
N GLN A 225 -10.18 -1.28 7.88
CA GLN A 225 -9.10 -1.40 6.89
C GLN A 225 -9.28 -2.63 5.99
N LEU A 226 -9.66 -3.78 6.56
CA LEU A 226 -9.93 -5.01 5.81
C LEU A 226 -11.14 -4.84 4.87
N GLN A 227 -12.23 -4.23 5.35
CA GLN A 227 -13.40 -3.93 4.52
C GLN A 227 -13.08 -2.97 3.35
N ALA A 228 -12.27 -1.93 3.60
CA ALA A 228 -11.78 -1.04 2.55
C ALA A 228 -10.90 -1.77 1.51
N ILE A 229 -10.06 -2.71 1.96
CA ILE A 229 -9.27 -3.59 1.10
C ILE A 229 -10.16 -4.47 0.21
N GLU A 230 -11.24 -5.05 0.73
CA GLU A 230 -12.18 -5.86 -0.05
C GLU A 230 -13.00 -5.02 -1.05
N PHE A 231 -13.44 -3.81 -0.69
CA PHE A 231 -14.04 -2.86 -1.64
C PHE A 231 -13.07 -2.55 -2.80
N ASN A 232 -11.79 -2.28 -2.50
CA ASN A 232 -10.78 -2.01 -3.52
C ASN A 232 -10.45 -3.26 -4.37
N LYS A 233 -10.54 -4.47 -3.81
CA LYS A 233 -10.43 -5.72 -4.59
C LYS A 233 -11.60 -5.89 -5.56
N ALA A 234 -12.83 -5.55 -5.16
CA ALA A 234 -14.00 -5.58 -6.04
C ALA A 234 -13.90 -4.55 -7.17
N LEU A 235 -13.50 -3.31 -6.85
CA LEU A 235 -13.25 -2.25 -7.84
C LEU A 235 -12.11 -2.65 -8.82
N LEU A 236 -11.01 -3.22 -8.33
CA LEU A 236 -9.92 -3.71 -9.18
C LEU A 236 -10.36 -4.88 -10.08
N ALA A 237 -11.25 -5.76 -9.61
CA ALA A 237 -11.86 -6.80 -10.44
C ALA A 237 -12.71 -6.17 -11.56
N MET A 238 -13.53 -5.15 -11.26
CA MET A 238 -14.31 -4.41 -12.25
C MET A 238 -13.43 -3.72 -13.31
N TYR A 239 -12.44 -2.92 -12.88
CA TYR A 239 -11.53 -2.21 -13.81
C TYR A 239 -10.77 -3.16 -14.72
N THR A 240 -10.45 -4.37 -14.23
CA THR A 240 -9.67 -5.35 -14.97
C THR A 240 -10.49 -6.46 -15.64
N ASN A 241 -11.78 -6.19 -15.84
CA ASN A 241 -12.75 -7.01 -16.57
C ASN A 241 -12.95 -8.42 -16.01
N GLN A 242 -12.84 -8.59 -14.68
CA GLN A 242 -13.09 -9.84 -13.96
C GLN A 242 -14.51 -9.82 -13.37
N ALA A 243 -15.51 -9.72 -14.24
CA ALA A 243 -16.92 -9.48 -13.91
C ALA A 243 -17.50 -10.41 -12.82
N GLU A 244 -17.24 -11.72 -12.93
CA GLU A 244 -17.70 -12.72 -11.98
C GLU A 244 -17.03 -12.57 -10.60
N GLN A 245 -15.74 -12.25 -10.58
CA GLN A 245 -15.01 -11.97 -9.33
C GLN A 245 -15.50 -10.67 -8.67
N CYS A 246 -15.80 -9.65 -9.48
CA CYS A 246 -16.42 -8.41 -9.01
C CYS A 246 -17.76 -8.71 -8.31
N ARG A 247 -18.69 -9.39 -9.00
CA ARG A 247 -19.97 -9.83 -8.43
C ARG A 247 -19.81 -10.64 -7.15
N LYS A 248 -18.90 -11.62 -7.12
CA LYS A 248 -18.68 -12.47 -5.94
C LYS A 248 -18.20 -11.66 -4.73
N LEU A 249 -17.28 -10.72 -4.92
CA LEU A 249 -16.76 -9.88 -3.84
C LEU A 249 -17.83 -8.90 -3.35
N SER A 250 -18.54 -8.20 -4.25
CA SER A 250 -19.59 -7.25 -3.86
C SER A 250 -20.80 -7.93 -3.20
N ALA A 251 -21.20 -9.13 -3.64
CA ALA A 251 -22.25 -9.90 -2.98
C ALA A 251 -21.83 -10.38 -1.59
N SER A 252 -20.57 -10.81 -1.41
CA SER A 252 -20.04 -11.16 -0.09
C SER A 252 -20.01 -9.95 0.85
N LEU A 253 -19.63 -8.78 0.37
CA LEU A 253 -19.67 -7.52 1.12
C LEU A 253 -21.10 -7.11 1.50
N GLN A 254 -22.07 -7.28 0.60
CA GLN A 254 -23.49 -7.05 0.92
C GLN A 254 -23.97 -8.01 2.02
N SER A 255 -23.63 -9.31 1.95
CA SER A 255 -24.04 -10.28 2.97
C SER A 255 -23.45 -10.03 4.36
N GLN A 256 -22.31 -9.33 4.44
CA GLN A 256 -21.66 -8.92 5.70
C GLN A 256 -22.18 -7.60 6.24
N SER A 257 -22.83 -6.78 5.41
CA SER A 257 -23.39 -5.48 5.79
C SER A 257 -24.56 -5.13 4.86
N PRO A 258 -25.76 -5.69 5.09
CA PRO A 258 -26.88 -5.59 4.14
C PRO A 258 -27.25 -4.14 3.80
N GLU A 259 -27.22 -3.24 4.76
CA GLU A 259 -27.57 -1.82 4.59
C GLU A 259 -26.45 -0.97 3.95
N HIS A 260 -25.27 -1.54 3.69
CA HIS A 260 -24.14 -0.79 3.16
C HIS A 260 -24.34 -0.45 1.68
N LEU A 261 -24.15 0.82 1.31
CA LEU A 261 -24.41 1.32 -0.05
C LEU A 261 -23.38 0.87 -1.11
N LEU A 262 -22.08 1.02 -0.82
CA LEU A 262 -20.99 0.76 -1.80
C LEU A 262 -21.04 -0.60 -2.55
N PRO A 263 -21.34 -1.76 -1.94
CA PRO A 263 -21.38 -3.01 -2.69
C PRO A 263 -22.54 -3.08 -3.70
N VAL A 264 -23.66 -2.39 -3.46
CA VAL A 264 -24.76 -2.21 -4.44
C VAL A 264 -24.29 -1.35 -5.60
N LEU A 265 -23.63 -0.22 -5.32
CA LEU A 265 -23.10 0.69 -6.33
C LEU A 265 -22.07 -0.02 -7.24
N ILE A 266 -21.22 -0.89 -6.68
CA ILE A 266 -20.27 -1.70 -7.44
C ILE A 266 -21.00 -2.72 -8.34
N GLN A 267 -22.07 -3.36 -7.86
CA GLN A 267 -22.89 -4.27 -8.67
C GLN A 267 -23.61 -3.53 -9.81
N ALA A 268 -24.22 -2.38 -9.53
CA ALA A 268 -24.87 -1.54 -10.53
C ALA A 268 -23.86 -1.05 -11.59
N ALA A 269 -22.68 -0.57 -11.17
CA ALA A 269 -21.61 -0.18 -12.09
C ALA A 269 -21.11 -1.34 -12.96
N GLN A 270 -20.98 -2.55 -12.40
CA GLN A 270 -20.64 -3.76 -13.16
C GLN A 270 -21.73 -4.12 -14.18
N LEU A 271 -23.01 -4.03 -13.82
CA LEU A 271 -24.14 -4.23 -14.74
C LEU A 271 -24.15 -3.18 -15.87
N CYS A 272 -23.84 -1.92 -15.58
CA CYS A 272 -23.71 -0.87 -16.59
C CYS A 272 -22.54 -1.11 -17.55
N ARG A 273 -21.39 -1.62 -17.07
CA ARG A 273 -20.27 -2.05 -17.93
C ARG A 273 -20.64 -3.22 -18.84
N GLU A 274 -21.60 -4.04 -18.43
CA GLU A 274 -22.20 -5.14 -19.21
C GLU A 274 -23.40 -4.70 -20.07
N LYS A 275 -23.69 -3.39 -20.15
CA LYS A 275 -24.84 -2.79 -20.85
C LYS A 275 -26.22 -3.20 -20.32
N GLN A 276 -26.30 -3.77 -19.12
CA GLN A 276 -27.54 -4.24 -18.48
C GLN A 276 -28.20 -3.12 -17.65
N HIS A 277 -28.36 -1.93 -18.25
CA HIS A 277 -28.78 -0.71 -17.55
C HIS A 277 -30.13 -0.85 -16.82
N THR A 278 -31.12 -1.50 -17.43
CA THR A 278 -32.42 -1.78 -16.79
C THR A 278 -32.28 -2.61 -15.51
N LYS A 279 -31.35 -3.57 -15.47
CA LYS A 279 -31.08 -4.37 -14.25
C LYS A 279 -30.30 -3.59 -13.20
N ALA A 280 -29.43 -2.68 -13.62
CA ALA A 280 -28.73 -1.78 -12.70
C ALA A 280 -29.71 -0.81 -12.03
N ILE A 281 -30.68 -0.28 -12.79
CA ILE A 281 -31.76 0.57 -12.28
C ILE A 281 -32.69 -0.22 -11.34
N GLY A 282 -33.09 -1.44 -11.72
CA GLY A 282 -33.89 -2.34 -10.86
C GLY A 282 -33.19 -2.64 -9.53
N LEU A 283 -31.95 -3.12 -9.56
CA LEU A 283 -31.15 -3.41 -8.35
C LEU A 283 -31.02 -2.21 -7.40
N LEU A 284 -30.92 -0.99 -7.95
CA LEU A 284 -30.89 0.24 -7.16
C LEU A 284 -32.28 0.56 -6.59
N GLN A 285 -33.35 0.44 -7.37
CA GLN A 285 -34.73 0.64 -6.91
C GLN A 285 -35.08 -0.34 -5.77
N ASP A 286 -34.85 -1.64 -5.98
CA ASP A 286 -35.13 -2.71 -5.01
C ASP A 286 -34.45 -2.42 -3.66
N PHE A 287 -33.22 -1.90 -3.68
CA PHE A 287 -32.47 -1.55 -2.48
C PHE A 287 -32.94 -0.24 -1.85
N ALA A 288 -33.32 0.77 -2.63
CA ALA A 288 -33.88 2.02 -2.12
C ALA A 288 -35.21 1.80 -1.39
N GLU A 289 -36.01 0.83 -1.84
CA GLU A 289 -37.26 0.42 -1.17
C GLU A 289 -36.98 -0.37 0.13
N GLN A 290 -35.97 -1.25 0.14
CA GLN A 290 -35.55 -2.00 1.33
C GLN A 290 -34.82 -1.16 2.39
N HIS A 291 -34.12 -0.10 1.98
CA HIS A 291 -33.32 0.75 2.87
C HIS A 291 -33.64 2.25 2.68
N PRO A 292 -34.76 2.75 3.23
CA PRO A 292 -35.20 4.15 3.05
C PRO A 292 -34.14 5.20 3.40
N ALA A 293 -33.30 4.96 4.40
CA ALA A 293 -32.20 5.86 4.77
C ALA A 293 -31.17 6.08 3.64
N ASN A 294 -30.96 5.08 2.77
CA ASN A 294 -30.08 5.15 1.61
C ASN A 294 -30.80 5.61 0.33
N ALA A 295 -32.14 5.62 0.33
CA ALA A 295 -32.94 5.88 -0.87
C ALA A 295 -32.63 7.25 -1.51
N ALA A 296 -32.23 8.24 -0.72
CA ALA A 296 -31.75 9.54 -1.17
C ALA A 296 -30.61 9.44 -2.20
N GLU A 297 -29.46 8.91 -1.77
CA GLU A 297 -28.24 8.81 -2.56
C GLU A 297 -28.41 7.83 -3.74
N ILE A 298 -29.26 6.82 -3.57
CA ILE A 298 -29.57 5.85 -4.63
C ILE A 298 -30.46 6.44 -5.70
N LYS A 299 -31.56 7.14 -5.35
CA LYS A 299 -32.41 7.84 -6.33
C LYS A 299 -31.59 8.88 -7.12
N LEU A 300 -30.64 9.57 -6.47
CA LEU A 300 -29.67 10.46 -7.16
C LEU A 300 -28.75 9.69 -8.12
N THR A 301 -28.22 8.55 -7.71
CA THR A 301 -27.39 7.67 -8.57
C THR A 301 -28.19 7.14 -9.76
N MET A 302 -29.45 6.74 -9.55
CA MET A 302 -30.38 6.28 -10.59
C MET A 302 -30.70 7.40 -11.58
N ALA A 303 -30.90 8.63 -11.11
CA ALA A 303 -31.03 9.80 -11.97
C ALA A 303 -29.76 9.96 -12.83
N GLN A 304 -28.57 10.08 -12.22
CA GLN A 304 -27.29 10.19 -12.95
C GLN A 304 -27.09 9.07 -13.99
N LEU A 305 -27.52 7.84 -13.69
CA LEU A 305 -27.46 6.71 -14.62
C LEU A 305 -28.47 6.84 -15.78
N LYS A 306 -29.74 7.21 -15.52
CA LYS A 306 -30.74 7.46 -16.59
C LYS A 306 -30.27 8.62 -17.50
N ILE A 307 -29.69 9.66 -16.90
CA ILE A 307 -29.10 10.82 -17.59
C ILE A 307 -27.97 10.39 -18.53
N ALA A 308 -27.00 9.62 -18.03
CA ALA A 308 -25.85 9.14 -18.80
C ALA A 308 -26.21 8.10 -19.88
N GLN A 309 -27.50 7.81 -20.09
CA GLN A 309 -28.05 6.90 -21.08
C GLN A 309 -29.15 7.55 -21.95
N ASP A 310 -29.37 8.88 -21.85
CA ASP A 310 -30.44 9.63 -22.55
C ASP A 310 -31.86 9.02 -22.39
N PHE A 311 -32.14 8.37 -21.24
CA PHE A 311 -33.48 7.85 -20.94
C PHE A 311 -34.50 8.98 -20.72
N GLN A 312 -35.79 8.68 -20.90
CA GLN A 312 -36.87 9.67 -20.85
C GLN A 312 -36.94 10.42 -19.51
N TRP A 313 -36.64 11.72 -19.55
CA TRP A 313 -36.58 12.60 -18.39
C TRP A 313 -37.92 12.93 -17.72
N VAL A 314 -39.03 12.50 -18.32
CA VAL A 314 -40.38 12.70 -17.75
C VAL A 314 -40.51 11.98 -16.40
N GLU A 315 -39.82 10.85 -16.20
CA GLU A 315 -39.71 10.16 -14.91
C GLU A 315 -38.66 10.77 -13.97
N ILE A 316 -37.61 11.40 -14.53
CA ILE A 316 -36.39 11.78 -13.78
C ILE A 316 -36.63 13.03 -12.94
N ILE A 317 -37.33 14.03 -13.50
CA ILE A 317 -37.53 15.33 -12.84
C ILE A 317 -38.39 15.18 -11.56
N PRO A 318 -39.57 14.49 -11.58
CA PRO A 318 -40.36 14.29 -10.35
C PRO A 318 -39.62 13.49 -9.27
N GLN A 319 -38.74 12.57 -9.66
CA GLN A 319 -37.88 11.86 -8.72
C GLN A 319 -36.81 12.79 -8.14
N GLY A 320 -36.14 13.59 -8.98
CA GLY A 320 -35.16 14.60 -8.57
C GLY A 320 -35.71 15.58 -7.53
N ASP A 321 -36.81 16.24 -7.86
CA ASP A 321 -37.43 17.27 -7.01
C ASP A 321 -37.92 16.68 -5.68
N ALA A 322 -38.47 15.46 -5.70
CA ALA A 322 -38.89 14.74 -4.49
C ALA A 322 -37.71 14.40 -3.55
N ILE A 323 -36.54 14.02 -4.08
CA ILE A 323 -35.34 13.77 -3.23
C ILE A 323 -34.87 15.06 -2.56
N VAL A 324 -34.89 16.18 -3.30
CA VAL A 324 -34.47 17.49 -2.80
C VAL A 324 -35.39 17.99 -1.69
N LEU A 325 -36.66 17.59 -1.73
CA LEU A 325 -37.65 17.82 -0.67
C LEU A 325 -37.51 16.86 0.53
N ASP A 326 -37.44 15.53 0.29
CA ASP A 326 -37.35 14.49 1.33
C ASP A 326 -36.15 14.68 2.27
N VAL A 327 -35.01 15.11 1.72
CA VAL A 327 -33.68 14.98 2.36
C VAL A 327 -33.06 16.34 2.68
N ASN A 328 -33.76 17.44 2.37
CA ASN A 328 -33.28 18.82 2.50
C ASN A 328 -31.88 19.06 1.86
N LEU A 329 -31.58 18.34 0.76
CA LEU A 329 -30.28 18.36 0.04
C LEU A 329 -30.10 19.59 -0.88
N ARG A 330 -30.92 20.63 -0.69
CA ARG A 330 -30.72 21.95 -1.29
C ARG A 330 -29.29 22.43 -0.95
N GLU A 331 -28.62 23.08 -1.89
CA GLU A 331 -27.21 23.51 -1.80
C GLU A 331 -26.13 22.41 -1.77
N SER A 332 -26.48 21.11 -1.74
CA SER A 332 -25.46 20.04 -1.81
C SER A 332 -24.70 20.03 -3.17
N PRO A 333 -23.37 19.86 -3.21
CA PRO A 333 -22.60 19.78 -4.46
C PRO A 333 -23.09 18.69 -5.44
N VAL A 334 -23.66 17.58 -4.92
CA VAL A 334 -24.23 16.51 -5.74
C VAL A 334 -25.55 16.95 -6.39
N HIS A 335 -26.37 17.71 -5.66
CA HIS A 335 -27.62 18.28 -6.13
C HIS A 335 -27.38 19.40 -7.16
N LEU A 336 -26.42 20.30 -6.91
CA LEU A 336 -25.95 21.30 -7.88
C LEU A 336 -25.47 20.63 -9.19
N SER A 337 -24.73 19.53 -9.10
CA SER A 337 -24.33 18.75 -10.27
C SER A 337 -25.53 18.17 -11.03
N LEU A 338 -26.54 17.66 -10.31
CA LEU A 338 -27.75 17.11 -10.93
C LEU A 338 -28.59 18.17 -11.65
N ILE A 339 -28.80 19.36 -11.05
CA ILE A 339 -29.51 20.47 -11.71
C ILE A 339 -28.76 20.90 -12.98
N ARG A 340 -27.42 20.90 -12.97
CA ARG A 340 -26.62 21.27 -14.15
C ARG A 340 -26.82 20.29 -15.31
N GLU A 341 -26.85 18.99 -15.04
CA GLU A 341 -27.17 18.02 -16.08
C GLU A 341 -28.64 18.07 -16.52
N ALA A 342 -29.56 18.44 -15.62
CA ALA A 342 -30.96 18.70 -15.96
C ALA A 342 -31.11 19.87 -16.94
N ALA A 343 -30.44 21.00 -16.66
CA ALA A 343 -30.35 22.12 -17.58
C ALA A 343 -29.74 21.72 -18.93
N ASN A 344 -28.60 21.03 -18.93
CA ASN A 344 -27.92 20.56 -20.14
C ASN A 344 -28.87 19.73 -21.03
N PHE A 345 -29.62 18.79 -20.46
CA PHE A 345 -30.56 17.97 -21.23
C PHE A 345 -31.81 18.75 -21.67
N LYS A 346 -32.40 19.57 -20.80
CA LYS A 346 -33.54 20.43 -21.13
C LYS A 346 -33.19 21.35 -22.31
N LEU A 347 -31.95 21.85 -22.40
CA LEU A 347 -31.44 22.58 -23.58
C LEU A 347 -31.35 21.70 -24.83
N LYS A 348 -30.69 20.53 -24.75
CA LYS A 348 -30.57 19.58 -25.89
C LYS A 348 -31.93 19.22 -26.50
N HIS A 349 -32.95 19.02 -25.66
CA HIS A 349 -34.31 18.63 -26.08
C HIS A 349 -35.27 19.82 -26.24
N GLY A 350 -34.75 21.06 -26.37
CA GLY A 350 -35.56 22.23 -26.73
C GLY A 350 -36.46 22.78 -25.63
N ARG A 351 -36.46 22.20 -24.42
CA ARG A 351 -37.21 22.65 -23.22
C ARG A 351 -36.51 23.84 -22.55
N LYS A 352 -36.22 24.88 -23.35
CA LYS A 352 -35.40 26.05 -22.98
C LYS A 352 -35.92 26.80 -21.76
N LYS A 353 -37.26 26.94 -21.62
CA LYS A 353 -37.87 27.64 -20.47
C LYS A 353 -37.61 26.93 -19.14
N GLU A 354 -37.69 25.60 -19.13
CA GLU A 354 -37.36 24.80 -17.94
C GLU A 354 -35.85 24.90 -17.65
N ALA A 355 -34.99 24.77 -18.66
CA ALA A 355 -33.54 24.91 -18.48
C ALA A 355 -33.11 26.27 -17.91
N ILE A 356 -33.79 27.35 -18.30
CA ILE A 356 -33.56 28.69 -17.74
C ILE A 356 -33.87 28.73 -16.24
N SER A 357 -34.96 28.07 -15.78
CA SER A 357 -35.30 28.00 -14.36
C SER A 357 -34.20 27.30 -13.55
N ASP A 358 -33.76 26.13 -14.03
CA ASP A 358 -32.66 25.35 -13.45
C ASP A 358 -31.36 26.17 -13.36
N LEU A 359 -31.00 26.87 -14.44
CA LEU A 359 -29.77 27.68 -14.53
C LEU A 359 -29.85 28.96 -13.68
N GLU A 360 -31.03 29.57 -13.53
CA GLU A 360 -31.22 30.67 -12.59
C GLU A 360 -31.05 30.23 -11.13
N GLU A 361 -31.55 29.04 -10.75
CA GLU A 361 -31.36 28.52 -9.39
C GLU A 361 -29.88 28.20 -9.11
N LEU A 362 -29.19 27.56 -10.05
CA LEU A 362 -27.75 27.34 -9.97
C LEU A 362 -26.95 28.65 -9.82
N TRP A 363 -27.29 29.67 -10.61
CA TRP A 363 -26.59 30.96 -10.55
C TRP A 363 -26.92 31.76 -9.28
N LYS A 364 -28.14 31.64 -8.73
CA LYS A 364 -28.50 32.20 -7.41
C LYS A 364 -27.66 31.56 -6.29
N GLN A 365 -27.46 30.23 -6.33
CA GLN A 365 -26.65 29.51 -5.32
C GLN A 365 -25.14 29.73 -5.50
N ASN A 366 -24.63 29.95 -6.72
CA ASN A 366 -23.24 30.35 -6.96
C ASN A 366 -23.09 31.46 -8.01
N PRO A 367 -23.26 32.74 -7.64
CA PRO A 367 -23.14 33.87 -8.57
C PRO A 367 -21.75 34.07 -9.18
N LYS A 368 -20.72 33.42 -8.62
CA LYS A 368 -19.33 33.50 -9.08
C LYS A 368 -19.00 32.48 -10.18
N ASP A 369 -19.92 31.56 -10.49
CA ASP A 369 -19.72 30.56 -11.54
C ASP A 369 -19.98 31.15 -12.94
N ALA A 370 -18.89 31.60 -13.57
CA ALA A 370 -18.89 32.10 -14.94
C ALA A 370 -19.35 31.06 -15.98
N HIS A 371 -19.22 29.76 -15.72
CA HIS A 371 -19.70 28.72 -16.64
C HIS A 371 -21.23 28.61 -16.61
N THR A 372 -21.82 28.58 -15.41
CA THR A 372 -23.28 28.63 -15.24
C THR A 372 -23.87 29.92 -15.82
N LEU A 373 -23.22 31.07 -15.58
CA LEU A 373 -23.64 32.35 -16.16
C LEU A 373 -23.60 32.34 -17.70
N ALA A 374 -22.54 31.81 -18.31
CA ALA A 374 -22.44 31.68 -19.77
C ALA A 374 -23.51 30.74 -20.35
N GLN A 375 -23.79 29.61 -19.69
CA GLN A 375 -24.90 28.73 -20.06
C GLN A 375 -26.26 29.43 -19.95
N LEU A 376 -26.50 30.17 -18.87
CA LEU A 376 -27.74 30.92 -18.63
C LEU A 376 -27.95 32.02 -19.69
N ILE A 377 -26.91 32.78 -20.05
CA ILE A 377 -26.97 33.80 -21.11
C ILE A 377 -27.27 33.15 -22.48
N SER A 378 -26.62 32.02 -22.80
CA SER A 378 -26.88 31.25 -24.02
C SER A 378 -28.33 30.75 -24.07
N ALA A 379 -28.83 30.16 -23.00
CA ALA A 379 -30.21 29.73 -22.87
C ALA A 379 -31.20 30.90 -23.05
N TYR A 380 -30.95 32.04 -22.38
CA TYR A 380 -31.78 33.23 -22.48
C TYR A 380 -31.75 33.87 -23.87
N SER A 381 -30.61 33.90 -24.57
CA SER A 381 -30.52 34.44 -25.94
C SER A 381 -31.50 33.79 -26.94
N LEU A 382 -31.95 32.56 -26.64
CA LEU A 382 -32.86 31.77 -27.44
C LEU A 382 -34.34 31.88 -27.00
N VAL A 383 -34.66 32.75 -26.02
CA VAL A 383 -35.99 32.90 -25.40
C VAL A 383 -36.35 34.35 -25.06
N ASP A 384 -35.43 35.11 -24.45
CA ASP A 384 -35.53 36.52 -24.06
C ASP A 384 -34.15 37.21 -24.22
N PRO A 385 -33.90 37.86 -25.38
CA PRO A 385 -32.62 38.51 -25.66
C PRO A 385 -32.31 39.72 -24.77
N GLU A 386 -33.30 40.39 -24.17
CA GLU A 386 -33.05 41.55 -23.30
C GLU A 386 -32.54 41.10 -21.93
N LYS A 387 -33.10 40.03 -21.35
CA LYS A 387 -32.50 39.41 -20.16
C LYS A 387 -31.08 38.90 -20.41
N ALA A 388 -30.80 38.35 -21.60
CA ALA A 388 -29.43 37.95 -21.96
C ALA A 388 -28.45 39.13 -21.93
N LYS A 389 -28.85 40.33 -22.39
CA LYS A 389 -28.06 41.58 -22.32
C LYS A 389 -27.92 42.16 -20.91
N VAL A 390 -28.85 41.87 -20.00
CA VAL A 390 -28.73 42.25 -18.59
C VAL A 390 -27.72 41.33 -17.89
N LEU A 391 -27.85 40.02 -18.08
CA LEU A 391 -26.95 39.03 -17.49
C LEU A 391 -25.52 39.09 -18.03
N SER A 392 -25.32 39.44 -19.30
CA SER A 392 -23.97 39.59 -19.86
C SER A 392 -23.11 40.67 -19.19
N LYS A 393 -23.71 41.64 -18.49
CA LYS A 393 -23.01 42.63 -17.67
C LYS A 393 -22.33 42.04 -16.42
N HIS A 394 -22.70 40.81 -16.03
CA HIS A 394 -22.09 40.09 -14.91
C HIS A 394 -20.94 39.16 -15.33
N LEU A 395 -20.64 39.06 -16.64
CA LEU A 395 -19.44 38.35 -17.10
C LEU A 395 -18.16 39.13 -16.70
N PRO A 396 -17.07 38.43 -16.32
CA PRO A 396 -15.78 39.09 -16.10
C PRO A 396 -15.28 39.83 -17.36
N SER A 397 -14.67 41.01 -17.19
CA SER A 397 -14.12 41.78 -18.31
C SER A 397 -13.06 40.97 -19.07
N SER A 398 -12.93 41.21 -20.38
CA SER A 398 -11.86 40.67 -21.24
C SER A 398 -10.49 40.74 -20.58
N ASP A 399 -10.22 41.87 -19.94
CA ASP A 399 -8.91 42.20 -19.38
C ASP A 399 -8.61 41.35 -18.13
N THR A 400 -9.66 40.89 -17.42
CA THR A 400 -9.54 39.93 -16.31
C THR A 400 -9.45 38.47 -16.78
N MET A 401 -9.89 38.18 -18.01
CA MET A 401 -9.66 36.90 -18.69
C MET A 401 -8.39 36.89 -19.55
N SER A 402 -7.52 37.89 -19.41
CA SER A 402 -6.17 37.87 -19.99
C SER A 402 -5.29 36.83 -19.30
N LEU A 403 -5.53 35.55 -19.63
CA LEU A 403 -4.52 34.51 -19.52
C LEU A 403 -3.23 35.06 -20.14
N LYS A 404 -2.14 35.04 -19.38
CA LYS A 404 -0.81 35.35 -19.89
C LYS A 404 -0.31 34.21 -20.77
N VAL A 405 -1.03 33.96 -21.87
CA VAL A 405 -0.55 33.19 -23.00
C VAL A 405 0.48 34.07 -23.68
N ASP A 406 1.74 33.84 -23.31
CA ASP A 406 2.89 34.33 -24.03
C ASP A 406 2.83 33.74 -25.46
N VAL A 407 2.42 34.59 -26.41
CA VAL A 407 2.18 34.19 -27.81
C VAL A 407 3.50 33.80 -28.46
N ASP A 408 4.58 34.55 -28.20
CA ASP A 408 5.92 34.21 -28.65
C ASP A 408 6.36 32.85 -28.10
N ALA A 409 6.13 32.56 -26.82
CA ALA A 409 6.46 31.25 -26.24
C ALA A 409 5.58 30.12 -26.80
N LEU A 410 4.32 30.39 -27.17
CA LEU A 410 3.43 29.39 -27.77
C LEU A 410 3.79 29.11 -29.24
N GLU A 411 4.12 30.13 -30.02
CA GLU A 411 4.54 29.99 -31.43
C GLU A 411 5.95 29.39 -31.56
N ASN A 412 6.85 29.69 -30.61
CA ASN A 412 8.15 29.01 -30.51
C ASN A 412 8.06 27.62 -29.85
N SER A 413 6.94 27.27 -29.21
CA SER A 413 6.73 25.93 -28.69
C SER A 413 6.66 24.93 -29.84
N HIS A 414 7.50 23.90 -29.78
CA HIS A 414 7.52 22.87 -30.82
C HIS A 414 6.24 22.02 -30.68
N GLY A 415 5.21 22.39 -31.45
CA GLY A 415 3.89 21.76 -31.46
C GLY A 415 3.97 20.22 -31.52
N ALA A 416 3.04 19.56 -30.82
CA ALA A 416 3.12 18.18 -30.34
C ALA A 416 3.32 17.09 -31.42
N THR A 417 4.51 17.05 -32.00
CA THR A 417 4.94 16.09 -33.01
C THR A 417 5.61 14.89 -32.35
N TYR A 418 5.31 13.68 -32.85
CA TYR A 418 5.78 12.41 -32.28
C TYR A 418 7.29 12.18 -32.55
N VAL A 419 8.18 12.88 -31.83
CA VAL A 419 9.63 12.74 -31.96
C VAL A 419 10.13 11.42 -31.34
N ARG A 420 10.04 10.37 -32.14
CA ARG A 420 10.52 9.00 -31.88
C ARG A 420 12.05 8.95 -31.81
N LYS A 421 12.67 9.44 -30.73
CA LYS A 421 14.13 9.52 -30.57
C LYS A 421 14.83 8.16 -30.72
N LYS A 422 15.41 7.92 -31.90
CA LYS A 422 16.63 7.11 -32.08
C LYS A 422 17.85 7.96 -31.69
N ALA A 423 18.96 7.30 -31.35
CA ALA A 423 20.19 7.97 -30.90
C ALA A 423 21.02 8.57 -32.06
N GLY A 424 21.80 9.62 -31.76
CA GLY A 424 22.74 10.31 -32.65
C GLY A 424 23.90 10.97 -31.85
N LYS A 425 24.91 11.50 -32.57
CA LYS A 425 26.20 12.03 -32.07
C LYS A 425 26.69 13.13 -33.05
N LEU A 426 27.61 14.05 -32.75
CA LEU A 426 28.42 14.33 -31.54
C LEU A 426 27.76 15.47 -30.70
N THR A 427 28.35 16.53 -30.11
CA THR A 427 29.72 17.11 -30.04
C THR A 427 29.87 17.98 -28.76
N GLY A 428 30.97 18.72 -28.62
CA GLY A 428 31.20 19.69 -27.54
C GLY A 428 30.50 21.04 -27.73
N ASP A 429 30.62 22.01 -26.81
CA ASP A 429 31.80 22.21 -25.94
C ASP A 429 31.57 22.58 -24.45
N ASN A 430 32.69 22.56 -23.72
CA ASN A 430 32.94 22.80 -22.29
C ASN A 430 32.08 23.81 -21.51
N GLN A 431 31.71 23.42 -20.28
CA GLN A 431 32.11 24.17 -19.07
C GLN A 431 32.30 23.23 -17.86
N GLN A 432 32.95 23.72 -16.80
CA GLN A 432 33.69 22.90 -15.83
C GLN A 432 32.82 22.20 -14.76
N LYS A 433 33.30 21.04 -14.28
CA LYS A 433 32.96 20.49 -12.96
C LYS A 433 34.19 19.84 -12.30
N GLU A 434 34.28 19.98 -10.99
CA GLU A 434 35.36 19.45 -10.17
C GLU A 434 35.27 17.93 -9.92
N GLN A 435 36.30 17.39 -9.26
CA GLN A 435 36.60 15.97 -9.17
C GLN A 435 35.88 15.29 -8.00
N GLY A 436 35.57 14.00 -8.13
CA GLY A 436 34.90 13.22 -7.09
C GLY A 436 34.44 11.83 -7.53
N GLN A 437 35.32 11.01 -8.12
CA GLN A 437 34.94 9.65 -8.56
C GLN A 437 35.15 8.60 -7.47
N GLY A 438 34.05 7.97 -7.02
CA GLY A 438 34.07 6.69 -6.31
C GLY A 438 33.35 5.60 -7.12
N GLU A 439 34.09 4.58 -7.59
CA GLU A 439 33.49 3.46 -8.36
C GLU A 439 32.64 2.52 -7.48
N VAL A 440 31.34 2.82 -7.31
CA VAL A 440 30.40 1.88 -6.68
C VAL A 440 30.05 0.74 -7.66
N LYS A 441 30.86 -0.32 -7.64
CA LYS A 441 30.69 -1.55 -8.42
C LYS A 441 29.33 -2.19 -8.12
N LYS A 442 28.45 -2.25 -9.14
CA LYS A 442 27.07 -2.80 -9.06
C LYS A 442 27.06 -4.27 -8.56
N LYS A 443 26.87 -4.48 -7.26
CA LYS A 443 26.74 -5.81 -6.62
C LYS A 443 25.57 -6.58 -7.26
N LYS A 444 25.81 -7.84 -7.68
CA LYS A 444 24.82 -8.68 -8.35
C LYS A 444 23.76 -9.19 -7.35
N LYS A 445 22.47 -9.04 -7.68
CA LYS A 445 21.34 -9.54 -6.89
C LYS A 445 21.49 -11.04 -6.57
N LYS A 446 21.65 -11.41 -5.29
CA LYS A 446 21.42 -12.79 -4.83
C LYS A 446 19.91 -13.08 -4.92
N LYS A 447 19.53 -14.09 -5.70
CA LYS A 447 18.19 -14.69 -5.65
C LYS A 447 18.19 -15.76 -4.55
N LYS A 448 17.10 -15.95 -3.81
CA LYS A 448 16.95 -17.18 -3.00
C LYS A 448 17.07 -18.39 -3.94
N GLY A 449 17.86 -19.38 -3.54
CA GLY A 449 18.27 -20.47 -4.42
C GLY A 449 17.08 -21.36 -4.78
N LYS A 450 16.92 -21.71 -6.07
CA LYS A 450 16.17 -22.91 -6.43
C LYS A 450 17.01 -24.13 -6.04
N LEU A 451 16.36 -25.15 -5.48
CA LEU A 451 16.97 -26.46 -5.27
C LEU A 451 17.52 -27.01 -6.61
N PRO A 452 18.64 -27.75 -6.63
CA PRO A 452 19.16 -28.35 -7.85
C PRO A 452 18.13 -29.26 -8.52
N LYS A 453 18.15 -29.35 -9.85
CA LYS A 453 17.21 -30.20 -10.62
C LYS A 453 17.29 -31.69 -10.29
N ASN A 454 18.40 -32.14 -9.71
CA ASN A 454 18.58 -33.48 -9.17
C ASN A 454 18.82 -33.37 -7.65
N TYR A 455 17.80 -32.95 -6.91
CA TYR A 455 17.77 -33.13 -5.46
C TYR A 455 17.11 -34.47 -5.16
N ASP A 456 17.90 -35.44 -4.70
CA ASP A 456 17.40 -36.69 -4.12
C ASP A 456 17.44 -36.54 -2.59
N PRO A 457 16.29 -36.59 -1.89
CA PRO A 457 16.25 -36.45 -0.43
C PRO A 457 16.88 -37.64 0.32
N LYS A 458 17.22 -38.75 -0.36
CA LYS A 458 17.86 -39.93 0.27
C LYS A 458 19.39 -39.86 0.31
N VAL A 459 20.01 -38.84 -0.26
CA VAL A 459 21.47 -38.67 -0.27
C VAL A 459 21.87 -37.52 0.66
N THR A 460 22.67 -37.83 1.68
CA THR A 460 23.23 -36.81 2.58
C THR A 460 24.12 -35.83 1.80
N PRO A 461 23.93 -34.50 1.95
CA PRO A 461 24.78 -33.52 1.29
C PRO A 461 26.24 -33.61 1.75
N ASP A 462 27.17 -33.40 0.81
CA ASP A 462 28.61 -33.21 1.03
C ASP A 462 28.90 -32.34 2.29
N PRO A 463 29.52 -32.88 3.36
CA PRO A 463 29.82 -32.12 4.58
C PRO A 463 30.80 -30.97 4.35
N GLU A 464 31.67 -31.06 3.34
CA GLU A 464 32.64 -30.01 2.99
C GLU A 464 32.02 -28.95 2.05
N ARG A 465 30.70 -28.99 1.84
CA ARG A 465 30.01 -28.13 0.86
C ARG A 465 30.06 -26.64 1.18
N TRP A 466 30.33 -26.27 2.42
CA TRP A 466 30.54 -24.88 2.86
C TRP A 466 31.96 -24.38 2.55
N LEU A 467 32.96 -25.26 2.46
CA LEU A 467 34.34 -24.89 2.16
C LEU A 467 34.49 -24.41 0.70
N PRO A 468 35.34 -23.42 0.43
CA PRO A 468 35.79 -23.10 -0.91
C PRO A 468 36.29 -24.34 -1.65
N MET A 469 36.02 -24.43 -2.95
CA MET A 469 36.28 -25.64 -3.76
C MET A 469 37.75 -26.11 -3.71
N ARG A 470 38.70 -25.26 -3.33
CA ARG A 470 40.14 -25.56 -3.25
C ARG A 470 40.58 -26.21 -1.94
N GLU A 471 39.77 -26.08 -0.89
CA GLU A 471 40.09 -26.50 0.50
C GLU A 471 39.41 -27.83 0.87
N ARG A 472 38.74 -28.46 -0.09
CA ARG A 472 38.05 -29.75 0.07
C ARG A 472 39.03 -30.91 -0.04
N SER A 473 38.87 -31.95 0.78
CA SER A 473 39.73 -33.14 0.83
C SER A 473 39.87 -33.84 -0.52
N TYR A 474 38.81 -33.79 -1.35
CA TYR A 474 38.78 -34.37 -2.70
C TYR A 474 39.29 -33.43 -3.81
N TYR A 475 39.69 -32.19 -3.50
CA TYR A 475 40.18 -31.23 -4.51
C TYR A 475 41.59 -31.56 -4.99
N ARG A 476 41.70 -32.20 -6.15
CA ARG A 476 42.96 -32.33 -6.89
C ARG A 476 43.10 -31.18 -7.89
N GLY A 477 43.86 -30.16 -7.51
CA GLY A 477 44.12 -28.97 -8.31
C GLY A 477 44.70 -29.29 -9.70
N ARG A 478 44.40 -28.44 -10.70
CA ARG A 478 44.94 -28.60 -12.06
C ARG A 478 46.47 -28.53 -12.04
N LYS A 479 47.14 -29.64 -12.42
CA LYS A 479 48.57 -29.63 -12.75
C LYS A 479 48.82 -28.55 -13.82
N LYS A 480 49.64 -27.54 -13.48
CA LYS A 480 50.06 -26.48 -14.39
C LYS A 480 50.99 -27.10 -15.44
N GLY A 481 50.51 -27.23 -16.68
CA GLY A 481 51.26 -27.89 -17.75
C GLY A 481 52.53 -27.11 -18.12
N LYS A 482 53.69 -27.79 -18.15
CA LYS A 482 54.94 -27.21 -18.65
C LYS A 482 54.85 -26.95 -20.16
N LYS A 483 54.57 -25.71 -20.58
CA LYS A 483 55.10 -25.18 -21.85
C LYS A 483 55.05 -23.65 -21.94
N LYS A 484 56.09 -23.11 -22.58
CA LYS A 484 56.23 -21.75 -23.12
C LYS A 484 56.35 -20.60 -22.12
N ASP A 485 57.41 -20.65 -21.32
CA ASP A 485 58.27 -19.48 -21.22
C ASP A 485 58.92 -19.20 -22.60
N GLN A 486 59.08 -17.91 -22.93
CA GLN A 486 60.17 -17.28 -23.71
C GLN A 486 59.70 -16.12 -24.61
N VAL A 487 60.53 -15.06 -24.64
CA VAL A 487 60.55 -13.86 -25.49
C VAL A 487 59.34 -12.89 -25.38
N GLY A 488 59.51 -11.59 -25.13
CA GLY A 488 60.71 -10.85 -24.67
C GLY A 488 60.75 -9.37 -25.07
N LYS A 489 61.57 -8.59 -24.31
CA LYS A 489 62.02 -7.19 -24.53
C LYS A 489 60.97 -6.06 -24.41
N GLY A 490 61.37 -4.95 -23.78
CA GLY A 490 60.60 -3.70 -23.66
C GLY A 490 60.85 -2.95 -22.35
N THR A 491 61.84 -2.05 -22.31
CA THR A 491 62.30 -1.32 -21.10
C THR A 491 62.11 0.20 -21.24
N GLN A 492 61.61 0.86 -20.19
CA GLN A 492 62.19 2.07 -19.56
C GLN A 492 61.29 2.61 -18.43
N GLY A 493 61.86 3.39 -17.51
CA GLY A 493 61.12 4.12 -16.46
C GLY A 493 61.29 3.53 -15.05
N SER A 494 62.36 3.92 -14.36
CA SER A 494 62.57 3.63 -12.93
C SER A 494 62.73 4.93 -12.15
N THR A 495 62.05 5.03 -11.01
CA THR A 495 62.58 5.69 -9.81
C THR A 495 62.11 4.93 -8.58
N THR A 496 63.06 4.47 -7.77
CA THR A 496 62.81 3.88 -6.45
C THR A 496 63.06 4.91 -5.37
N ALA A 497 62.05 5.14 -4.53
CA ALA A 497 62.22 5.64 -3.17
C ALA A 497 61.56 4.62 -2.23
N GLY A 498 62.19 4.31 -1.10
CA GLY A 498 61.76 3.26 -0.18
C GLY A 498 61.70 3.74 1.27
N SER A 499 61.64 2.78 2.20
CA SER A 499 61.27 2.96 3.61
C SER A 499 59.77 3.25 3.82
N SER A 500 59.09 2.71 4.84
CA SER A 500 59.54 1.88 5.96
C SER A 500 58.54 0.75 6.29
N GLU A 501 59.07 -0.39 6.76
CA GLU A 501 58.70 -1.16 7.99
C GLU A 501 57.22 -1.42 8.35
N LEU A 502 56.83 -2.57 8.95
CA LEU A 502 57.55 -3.80 9.34
C LEU A 502 56.54 -4.96 9.48
N ASP A 503 57.01 -6.21 9.42
CA ASP A 503 56.26 -7.43 9.77
C ASP A 503 57.06 -8.25 10.79
N ALA A 504 56.47 -8.58 11.93
CA ALA A 504 56.95 -9.62 12.85
C ALA A 504 55.83 -10.06 13.82
N SER A 505 55.86 -11.33 14.24
CA SER A 505 54.80 -11.96 15.03
C SER A 505 55.26 -12.45 16.41
N ARG A 506 54.30 -12.57 17.36
CA ARG A 506 54.42 -13.20 18.70
C ARG A 506 55.30 -12.40 19.69
N THR A 507 55.17 -12.53 21.02
CA THR A 507 54.96 -13.71 21.89
C THR A 507 54.30 -13.37 23.24
N ALA A 508 53.75 -14.37 23.94
CA ALA A 508 53.75 -14.53 25.42
C ALA A 508 53.06 -15.86 25.83
N SER A 509 53.36 -16.38 27.02
CA SER A 509 52.79 -17.63 27.57
C SER A 509 52.62 -17.55 29.10
N SER A 510 51.73 -18.37 29.67
CA SER A 510 51.52 -18.54 31.13
C SER A 510 50.99 -19.96 31.47
N PRO A 511 51.11 -20.44 32.73
CA PRO A 511 51.27 -21.88 33.02
C PRO A 511 50.12 -22.57 33.80
N PRO A 512 50.14 -23.92 33.95
CA PRO A 512 49.06 -24.72 34.54
C PRO A 512 49.30 -25.22 35.99
N THR A 513 48.24 -25.66 36.67
CA THR A 513 48.27 -26.38 37.97
C THR A 513 47.24 -27.54 38.05
N SER A 514 47.43 -28.45 39.01
CA SER A 514 46.92 -29.85 39.11
C SER A 514 45.66 -30.00 40.01
N PRO A 515 45.07 -31.20 40.34
CA PRO A 515 45.49 -32.60 40.06
C PRO A 515 44.38 -33.65 39.66
N ARG A 516 44.82 -34.91 39.56
CA ARG A 516 44.16 -36.20 39.15
C ARG A 516 43.64 -37.00 40.39
N PRO A 517 42.56 -37.83 40.36
CA PRO A 517 42.53 -39.24 39.84
C PRO A 517 41.18 -39.69 39.19
N GLY A 518 41.05 -40.89 38.59
CA GLY A 518 41.95 -42.07 38.51
C GLY A 518 41.72 -42.93 37.25
N SER A 519 42.16 -44.19 37.22
CA SER A 519 42.22 -44.98 35.96
C SER A 519 42.30 -46.52 36.12
N ALA A 520 41.35 -47.24 35.50
CA ALA A 520 41.35 -48.67 35.13
C ALA A 520 40.12 -48.93 34.21
N ALA A 521 39.95 -49.99 33.42
CA ALA A 521 40.78 -50.86 32.59
C ALA A 521 39.88 -52.03 32.10
N ALA A 522 39.61 -52.12 30.80
CA ALA A 522 39.17 -53.34 30.06
C ALA A 522 37.83 -54.04 30.48
N VAL A 523 37.22 -54.96 29.71
CA VAL A 523 37.55 -55.60 28.39
C VAL A 523 36.29 -55.69 27.49
N SER A 524 36.42 -56.23 26.27
CA SER A 524 35.43 -56.23 25.17
C SER A 524 34.82 -57.59 24.82
N ALA A 525 33.63 -57.62 24.20
CA ALA A 525 33.13 -58.73 23.36
C ALA A 525 32.37 -58.21 22.12
N ALA A 526 32.21 -59.06 21.09
CA ALA A 526 32.23 -58.61 19.69
C ALA A 526 31.53 -59.53 18.67
N SER A 527 31.24 -58.98 17.48
CA SER A 527 30.89 -59.68 16.22
C SER A 527 30.84 -58.67 15.05
N ASN A 528 31.09 -58.92 13.76
CA ASN A 528 31.76 -59.92 12.89
C ASN A 528 31.08 -59.80 11.47
N VAL A 529 31.60 -60.25 10.32
CA VAL A 529 32.99 -60.29 9.79
C VAL A 529 33.00 -60.58 8.26
N ILE A 530 33.82 -59.85 7.46
CA ILE A 530 34.32 -60.12 6.07
C ILE A 530 33.28 -60.30 4.88
N PRO A 531 33.60 -60.71 3.60
CA PRO A 531 33.08 -60.03 2.38
C PRO A 531 32.38 -60.95 1.33
N PRO A 532 32.18 -60.53 0.05
CA PRO A 532 33.16 -60.91 -1.00
C PRO A 532 33.38 -59.84 -2.12
N ARG A 533 33.81 -60.27 -3.33
CA ARG A 533 34.52 -59.46 -4.35
C ARG A 533 33.94 -59.67 -5.77
N HIS A 534 34.19 -58.67 -6.65
CA HIS A 534 34.40 -58.75 -8.11
C HIS A 534 33.30 -58.41 -9.16
N GLN A 535 33.83 -57.95 -10.31
CA GLN A 535 33.27 -57.83 -11.69
C GLN A 535 32.37 -56.64 -12.13
N LYS A 536 32.45 -56.38 -13.45
CA LYS A 536 31.76 -55.37 -14.28
C LYS A 536 31.16 -56.07 -15.51
N PRO A 537 30.10 -55.51 -16.11
CA PRO A 537 29.87 -55.59 -17.56
C PRO A 537 30.24 -54.29 -18.29
N ALA A 538 30.19 -54.31 -19.63
CA ALA A 538 30.34 -53.16 -20.52
C ALA A 538 29.39 -53.27 -21.72
N GLY A 539 29.01 -52.15 -22.33
CA GLY A 539 28.15 -52.12 -23.53
C GLY A 539 27.54 -50.73 -23.80
N ALA A 540 27.28 -50.44 -25.08
CA ALA A 540 26.64 -49.21 -25.60
C ALA A 540 25.47 -49.65 -26.55
N PRO A 541 24.68 -48.79 -27.25
CA PRO A 541 25.02 -47.47 -27.81
C PRO A 541 23.97 -46.36 -27.52
N ALA A 542 24.03 -45.25 -28.28
CA ALA A 542 23.30 -44.01 -28.03
C ALA A 542 22.17 -43.71 -29.04
N THR A 543 21.23 -42.85 -28.66
CA THR A 543 20.35 -42.11 -29.59
C THR A 543 20.38 -40.60 -29.31
N LYS A 544 20.19 -39.79 -30.35
CA LYS A 544 20.39 -38.32 -30.32
C LYS A 544 19.08 -37.59 -30.00
N LYS A 545 19.16 -36.48 -29.25
CA LYS A 545 18.09 -35.48 -29.18
C LYS A 545 17.79 -34.92 -30.57
N LYS A 546 16.52 -34.96 -31.00
CA LYS A 546 16.02 -34.19 -32.14
C LYS A 546 15.32 -32.93 -31.61
N GLN A 547 15.66 -31.76 -32.16
CA GLN A 547 14.98 -30.51 -31.82
C GLN A 547 13.59 -30.48 -32.47
N GLN A 548 12.57 -29.96 -31.78
CA GLN A 548 11.34 -29.49 -32.42
C GLN A 548 11.39 -27.98 -32.60
N GLN A 549 10.99 -27.54 -33.79
CA GLN A 549 11.02 -26.14 -34.23
C GLN A 549 9.65 -25.47 -34.00
N LYS A 550 9.64 -24.14 -34.01
CA LYS A 550 8.41 -23.32 -34.05
C LYS A 550 7.64 -23.60 -35.35
N LYS A 551 6.31 -23.78 -35.29
CA LYS A 551 5.44 -23.55 -36.45
C LYS A 551 4.99 -22.08 -36.52
N LYS A 552 4.69 -21.62 -37.75
CA LYS A 552 4.28 -20.25 -38.10
C LYS A 552 2.82 -20.24 -38.59
N LYS A 553 2.28 -19.03 -38.84
CA LYS A 553 0.91 -18.77 -39.34
C LYS A 553 0.59 -19.45 -40.69
N GLY A 554 -0.70 -19.72 -40.89
CA GLY A 554 -1.40 -20.01 -42.16
C GLY A 554 -2.81 -20.53 -41.82
N GLY A 555 -3.90 -20.21 -42.53
CA GLY A 555 -4.10 -19.32 -43.68
C GLY A 555 -5.60 -18.98 -43.84
N LYS A 556 -5.99 -18.22 -44.88
CA LYS A 556 -7.41 -17.98 -45.20
C LYS A 556 -8.08 -19.23 -45.80
N GLY A 557 -9.38 -19.36 -45.57
CA GLY A 557 -10.30 -20.21 -46.32
C GLY A 557 -11.72 -19.83 -45.89
N GLY A 558 -12.67 -19.79 -46.82
CA GLY A 558 -14.07 -19.48 -46.53
C GLY A 558 -14.96 -19.85 -47.70
N TRP A 559 -16.25 -19.98 -47.38
CA TRP A 559 -17.43 -19.86 -48.24
C TRP A 559 -18.56 -19.36 -47.33
#